data_AF-A0A2V9ZUR6-F1
#
_entry.id   AF-A0A2V9ZUR6-F1
#
_cell.length_a   1.000
_cell.length_b   1.000
_cell.length_c   1.000
_cell.angle_alpha   90.00
_cell.angle_beta   90.00
_cell.angle_gamma   90.00
#
_symmetry.space_group_name_H-M   'P 1'
#
loop_
_entity.id
_entity.type
_entity.pdbx_description
1 polymer ?
#
loop_
_entity_poly.entity_id
_entity_poly.type
_entity_poly.pdbx_seq_one_letter_code
_entity_poly.pdbx_strand_id
1 'polypeptide(L)'
;MAGDLLKRLKQSPVLCDGAMGTLLYAKGVFINRCYDELNLSQPDLIRNIHHEYLQAGAEIVETNTFGANSFRLARHSLADKVHDINFAGARLAREAAKSFDGWVAGSVGPLGVRIEPLGKIAFQEARESFHDQISALAEGGIDLLILETFGYLEELHQAILAAREVNPKLPVVAQVTIDEDGNCLDGSDPQTFGVKLEEWGADVIGCNCSVGPVDMLDAIERLRTVTALPLAAQPNAGIPRSVEGRNIYLCSPEYMASYARKFIAAGVRLVGGCCGTTPDHIRQMKSALRIGEARSKPAGAQVVGPHPVPVAVPAYPLAQRSRLGAKIAAGEFVAMVEIVPPKGTDVTKELEGARFLKSVGVDAINIPDSPRASARMSNQALSLLVQQEVGIEAVLHYTCR
;
A
#
# COMPACT_ATOMS: atom_id res chain seq x y z
N MET A 1 -6.07 -20.59 19.78
CA MET A 1 -5.58 -19.21 19.65
C MET A 1 -5.52 -18.78 18.18
N ALA A 2 -4.66 -19.34 17.32
CA ALA A 2 -4.64 -19.00 15.88
C ALA A 2 -5.94 -19.28 15.09
N GLY A 3 -6.46 -20.52 15.16
CA GLY A 3 -7.75 -20.88 14.52
C GLY A 3 -8.98 -20.23 15.18
N ASP A 4 -8.78 -19.52 16.28
CA ASP A 4 -9.82 -18.74 16.94
C ASP A 4 -9.94 -17.34 16.32
N LEU A 5 -8.82 -16.71 15.93
CA LEU A 5 -8.81 -15.41 15.27
C LEU A 5 -9.61 -15.42 13.96
N LEU A 6 -9.38 -16.38 13.06
CA LEU A 6 -10.11 -16.44 11.78
C LEU A 6 -11.61 -16.68 11.99
N LYS A 7 -12.00 -17.37 13.06
CA LYS A 7 -13.41 -17.50 13.46
C LYS A 7 -13.95 -16.18 14.00
N ARG A 8 -13.18 -15.50 14.86
CA ARG A 8 -13.50 -14.20 15.44
C ARG A 8 -13.71 -13.13 14.35
N LEU A 9 -12.86 -13.08 13.33
CA LEU A 9 -12.95 -12.15 12.20
C LEU A 9 -14.20 -12.37 11.34
N LYS A 10 -14.75 -13.59 11.29
CA LYS A 10 -16.03 -13.87 10.62
C LYS A 10 -17.23 -13.33 11.39
N GLN A 11 -17.12 -13.21 12.71
CA GLN A 11 -18.22 -12.81 13.60
C GLN A 11 -18.25 -11.32 13.85
N SER A 12 -17.09 -10.70 14.10
CA SER A 12 -17.01 -9.30 14.44
C SER A 12 -15.63 -8.71 14.10
N PRO A 13 -15.52 -7.39 13.93
CA PRO A 13 -14.24 -6.73 13.73
C PRO A 13 -13.28 -6.92 14.91
N VAL A 14 -11.99 -6.87 14.62
CA VAL A 14 -10.90 -6.92 15.59
C VAL A 14 -10.04 -5.66 15.38
N LEU A 15 -9.70 -5.00 16.48
CA LEU A 15 -8.89 -3.77 16.46
C LEU A 15 -7.41 -4.13 16.64
N CYS A 16 -6.57 -3.82 15.67
CA CYS A 16 -5.10 -3.84 15.76
C CYS A 16 -4.60 -2.55 16.43
N ASP A 17 -3.33 -2.57 16.82
CA ASP A 17 -2.65 -1.42 17.39
C ASP A 17 -2.29 -0.36 16.33
N GLY A 18 -1.38 0.55 16.72
CA GLY A 18 -0.95 1.69 15.90
C GLY A 18 0.57 1.69 15.70
N ALA A 19 1.12 2.84 15.34
CA ALA A 19 2.54 2.95 15.00
C ALA A 19 3.53 2.77 16.18
N MET A 20 4.25 1.63 16.16
CA MET A 20 5.45 1.41 16.97
C MET A 20 6.52 2.49 16.75
N GLY A 21 6.92 2.72 15.49
CA GLY A 21 8.00 3.65 15.16
C GLY A 21 7.71 5.12 15.52
N THR A 22 6.45 5.54 15.44
CA THR A 22 6.05 6.91 15.83
C THR A 22 6.13 7.09 17.34
N LEU A 23 5.70 6.10 18.13
CA LEU A 23 5.81 6.15 19.58
C LEU A 23 7.26 6.08 20.06
N LEU A 24 8.10 5.27 19.43
CA LEU A 24 9.54 5.23 19.71
C LEU A 24 10.18 6.61 19.50
N TYR A 25 9.85 7.27 18.40
CA TYR A 25 10.31 8.64 18.14
C TYR A 25 9.81 9.63 19.20
N ALA A 26 8.53 9.58 19.55
CA ALA A 26 7.95 10.43 20.58
C ALA A 26 8.57 10.20 21.97
N LYS A 27 9.05 8.99 22.25
CA LYS A 27 9.76 8.61 23.49
C LYS A 27 11.28 8.86 23.40
N GLY A 28 11.76 9.54 22.37
CA GLY A 28 13.15 10.04 22.27
C GLY A 28 14.12 9.11 21.53
N VAL A 29 13.65 8.06 20.86
CA VAL A 29 14.49 7.24 19.98
C VAL A 29 14.49 7.84 18.58
N PHE A 30 15.62 8.37 18.13
CA PHE A 30 15.74 8.97 16.82
C PHE A 30 15.84 7.94 15.68
N ILE A 31 15.40 8.33 14.49
CA ILE A 31 15.30 7.50 13.27
C ILE A 31 16.63 6.93 12.75
N ASN A 32 17.76 7.39 13.28
CA ASN A 32 19.09 6.89 12.92
C ASN A 32 19.45 5.59 13.65
N ARG A 33 18.66 5.16 14.64
CA ARG A 33 18.81 3.86 15.30
C ARG A 33 17.96 2.78 14.61
N CYS A 34 18.43 1.54 14.70
CA CYS A 34 17.61 0.38 14.37
C CYS A 34 16.55 0.22 15.48
N TYR A 35 15.27 0.37 15.13
CA TYR A 35 14.18 0.21 16.09
C TYR A 35 13.98 -1.25 16.48
N ASP A 36 14.21 -2.19 15.57
CA ASP A 36 14.10 -3.62 15.87
C ASP A 36 15.11 -4.05 16.95
N GLU A 37 16.33 -3.47 16.95
CA GLU A 37 17.36 -3.74 17.96
C GLU A 37 16.94 -3.39 19.40
N LEU A 38 15.95 -2.51 19.56
CA LEU A 38 15.41 -2.14 20.87
C LEU A 38 14.74 -3.31 21.60
N ASN A 39 14.35 -4.37 20.88
CA ASN A 39 13.89 -5.61 21.51
C ASN A 39 14.96 -6.20 22.45
N LEU A 40 16.23 -5.99 22.14
CA LEU A 40 17.36 -6.45 22.94
C LEU A 40 17.88 -5.35 23.87
N SER A 41 18.04 -4.13 23.35
CA SER A 41 18.71 -3.06 24.11
C SER A 41 17.78 -2.30 25.07
N GLN A 42 16.48 -2.24 24.80
CA GLN A 42 15.49 -1.52 25.61
C GLN A 42 14.16 -2.30 25.72
N PRO A 43 14.17 -3.55 26.23
CA PRO A 43 12.99 -4.43 26.24
C PRO A 43 11.80 -3.84 27.03
N ASP A 44 12.07 -3.12 28.12
CA ASP A 44 11.02 -2.50 28.94
C ASP A 44 10.29 -1.39 28.18
N LEU A 45 10.99 -0.61 27.34
CA LEU A 45 10.39 0.42 26.50
C LEU A 45 9.40 -0.21 25.51
N ILE A 46 9.80 -1.28 24.84
CA ILE A 46 8.96 -2.00 23.88
C ILE A 46 7.75 -2.63 24.56
N ARG A 47 7.95 -3.32 25.70
CA ARG A 47 6.86 -3.91 26.47
C ARG A 47 5.84 -2.86 26.91
N ASN A 48 6.30 -1.68 27.34
CA ASN A 48 5.42 -0.58 27.74
C ASN A 48 4.61 -0.04 26.56
N ILE A 49 5.18 0.07 25.36
CA ILE A 49 4.44 0.49 24.17
C ILE A 49 3.31 -0.49 23.83
N HIS A 50 3.58 -1.80 23.82
CA HIS A 50 2.52 -2.80 23.62
C HIS A 50 1.43 -2.68 24.70
N HIS A 51 1.83 -2.48 25.96
CA HIS A 51 0.90 -2.29 27.06
C HIS A 51 0.02 -1.05 26.87
N GLU A 52 0.58 0.07 26.40
CA GLU A 52 -0.17 1.31 26.11
C GLU A 52 -1.25 1.09 25.04
N TYR A 53 -0.96 0.33 23.99
CA TYR A 53 -1.95 0.00 22.95
C TYR A 53 -3.03 -0.98 23.43
N LEU A 54 -2.65 -2.02 24.19
CA LEU A 54 -3.60 -2.96 24.79
C LEU A 54 -4.53 -2.25 25.78
N GLN A 55 -4.01 -1.35 26.62
CA GLN A 55 -4.81 -0.50 27.51
C GLN A 55 -5.75 0.44 26.74
N ALA A 56 -5.34 0.92 25.57
CA ALA A 56 -6.20 1.71 24.70
C ALA A 56 -7.32 0.89 24.04
N GLY A 57 -7.24 -0.44 24.08
CA GLY A 57 -8.28 -1.35 23.62
C GLY A 57 -7.95 -2.06 22.31
N ALA A 58 -6.67 -2.07 21.88
CA ALA A 58 -6.20 -2.98 20.84
C ALA A 58 -6.39 -4.44 21.31
N GLU A 59 -6.84 -5.28 20.39
CA GLU A 59 -7.01 -6.73 20.56
C GLU A 59 -5.87 -7.51 19.92
N ILE A 60 -5.21 -6.92 18.91
CA ILE A 60 -3.98 -7.43 18.30
C ILE A 60 -2.87 -6.40 18.54
N VAL A 61 -1.69 -6.85 18.93
CA VAL A 61 -0.47 -6.04 18.90
C VAL A 61 0.54 -6.61 17.92
N GLU A 62 1.18 -5.73 17.15
CA GLU A 62 2.25 -6.08 16.23
C GLU A 62 3.59 -6.10 16.96
N THR A 63 4.41 -7.11 16.72
CA THR A 63 5.77 -7.18 17.26
C THR A 63 6.63 -6.04 16.71
N ASN A 64 7.58 -5.53 17.50
CA ASN A 64 8.56 -4.54 17.02
C ASN A 64 9.63 -5.22 16.14
N THR A 65 9.23 -5.74 14.99
CA THR A 65 10.07 -6.57 14.10
C THR A 65 9.90 -6.28 12.62
N PHE A 66 9.21 -5.18 12.27
CA PHE A 66 8.96 -4.78 10.88
C PHE A 66 10.21 -4.90 9.98
N GLY A 67 11.36 -4.44 10.48
CA GLY A 67 12.60 -4.41 9.74
C GLY A 67 13.61 -5.50 10.13
N ALA A 68 13.22 -6.48 10.94
CA ALA A 68 14.13 -7.45 11.55
C ALA A 68 14.56 -8.59 10.59
N ASN A 69 14.82 -8.28 9.33
CA ASN A 69 15.39 -9.21 8.34
C ASN A 69 16.89 -8.96 8.12
N SER A 70 17.58 -9.95 7.56
CA SER A 70 19.02 -9.93 7.34
C SER A 70 19.49 -8.70 6.55
N PHE A 71 18.77 -8.31 5.49
CA PHE A 71 19.14 -7.20 4.61
C PHE A 71 19.04 -5.82 5.27
N ARG A 72 17.99 -5.59 6.07
CA ARG A 72 17.85 -4.34 6.82
C ARG A 72 18.79 -4.27 8.01
N LEU A 73 18.93 -5.37 8.75
CA LEU A 73 19.82 -5.44 9.91
C LEU A 73 21.30 -5.34 9.51
N ALA A 74 21.68 -5.80 8.30
CA ALA A 74 23.04 -5.64 7.77
C ALA A 74 23.49 -4.16 7.71
N ARG A 75 22.56 -3.23 7.46
CA ARG A 75 22.86 -1.77 7.44
C ARG A 75 23.29 -1.23 8.80
N HIS A 76 22.98 -1.97 9.85
CA HIS A 76 23.30 -1.65 11.24
C HIS A 76 24.34 -2.61 11.83
N SER A 77 24.95 -3.47 11.02
CA SER A 77 25.88 -4.53 11.47
C SER A 77 25.24 -5.52 12.47
N LEU A 78 23.98 -5.89 12.23
CA LEU A 78 23.18 -6.78 13.09
C LEU A 78 22.60 -7.99 12.33
N ALA A 79 23.13 -8.30 11.14
CA ALA A 79 22.61 -9.39 10.30
C ALA A 79 22.69 -10.77 10.98
N ASP A 80 23.65 -10.96 11.87
CA ASP A 80 23.82 -12.16 12.71
C ASP A 80 22.81 -12.25 13.86
N LYS A 81 22.06 -11.18 14.13
CA LYS A 81 21.08 -11.10 15.24
C LYS A 81 19.62 -11.21 14.78
N VAL A 82 19.37 -11.67 13.55
CA VAL A 82 18.00 -11.86 13.03
C VAL A 82 17.17 -12.70 13.99
N HIS A 83 17.68 -13.86 14.41
CA HIS A 83 16.96 -14.74 15.33
C HIS A 83 16.68 -14.06 16.67
N ASP A 84 17.74 -13.58 17.36
CA ASP A 84 17.63 -12.97 18.69
C ASP A 84 16.64 -11.80 18.73
N ILE A 85 16.71 -10.90 17.74
CA ILE A 85 15.86 -9.70 17.68
C ILE A 85 14.38 -10.07 17.50
N ASN A 86 14.09 -11.02 16.60
CA ASN A 86 12.72 -11.45 16.30
C ASN A 86 12.13 -12.25 17.46
N PHE A 87 12.89 -13.20 17.99
CA PHE A 87 12.47 -14.01 19.12
C PHE A 87 12.17 -13.12 20.35
N ALA A 88 13.05 -12.16 20.65
CA ALA A 88 12.82 -11.20 21.74
C ALA A 88 11.59 -10.32 21.47
N GLY A 89 11.41 -9.80 20.25
CA GLY A 89 10.25 -8.99 19.87
C GLY A 89 8.92 -9.74 20.07
N ALA A 90 8.84 -10.98 19.61
CA ALA A 90 7.69 -11.85 19.82
C ALA A 90 7.42 -12.13 21.31
N ARG A 91 8.47 -12.42 22.08
CA ARG A 91 8.33 -12.65 23.53
C ARG A 91 7.83 -11.43 24.28
N LEU A 92 8.34 -10.24 23.99
CA LEU A 92 7.93 -9.00 24.65
C LEU A 92 6.46 -8.66 24.37
N ALA A 93 6.02 -8.80 23.12
CA ALA A 93 4.63 -8.62 22.75
C ALA A 93 3.73 -9.66 23.45
N ARG A 94 4.16 -10.93 23.50
CA ARG A 94 3.43 -11.98 24.23
C ARG A 94 3.34 -11.72 25.73
N GLU A 95 4.42 -11.25 26.36
CA GLU A 95 4.42 -10.88 27.77
C GLU A 95 3.42 -9.76 28.06
N ALA A 96 3.36 -8.73 27.21
CA ALA A 96 2.38 -7.65 27.34
C ALA A 96 0.94 -8.16 27.13
N ALA A 97 0.71 -9.01 26.14
CA ALA A 97 -0.62 -9.51 25.77
C ALA A 97 -1.23 -10.46 26.80
N LYS A 98 -0.43 -11.16 27.62
CA LYS A 98 -0.90 -12.10 28.66
C LYS A 98 -1.95 -11.49 29.60
N SER A 99 -1.84 -10.20 29.92
CA SER A 99 -2.75 -9.52 30.85
C SER A 99 -4.07 -9.07 30.21
N PHE A 100 -4.19 -9.14 28.89
CA PHE A 100 -5.33 -8.59 28.13
C PHE A 100 -6.05 -9.63 27.26
N ASP A 101 -5.58 -10.87 27.24
CA ASP A 101 -6.05 -11.92 26.31
C ASP A 101 -5.98 -11.47 24.84
N GLY A 102 -4.94 -10.68 24.52
CA GLY A 102 -4.70 -10.15 23.18
C GLY A 102 -3.92 -11.12 22.29
N TRP A 103 -4.13 -11.00 20.98
CA TRP A 103 -3.34 -11.73 19.99
C TRP A 103 -2.03 -11.00 19.68
N VAL A 104 -0.99 -11.75 19.37
CA VAL A 104 0.32 -11.23 19.00
C VAL A 104 0.58 -11.49 17.52
N ALA A 105 0.65 -10.42 16.72
CA ALA A 105 1.00 -10.49 15.31
C ALA A 105 2.51 -10.34 15.11
N GLY A 106 3.13 -11.30 14.43
CA GLY A 106 4.49 -11.13 13.92
C GLY A 106 4.47 -10.16 12.75
N SER A 107 4.96 -8.94 12.97
CA SER A 107 5.11 -7.92 11.91
C SER A 107 6.37 -8.22 11.08
N VAL A 108 6.17 -8.32 9.77
CA VAL A 108 7.22 -8.57 8.77
C VAL A 108 7.03 -7.57 7.63
N GLY A 109 7.99 -6.66 7.47
CA GLY A 109 8.02 -5.69 6.39
C GLY A 109 8.93 -6.10 5.23
N PRO A 110 8.98 -5.31 4.14
CA PRO A 110 9.82 -5.58 2.99
C PRO A 110 11.32 -5.51 3.34
N LEU A 111 12.14 -6.26 2.59
CA LEU A 111 13.60 -6.39 2.79
C LEU A 111 14.34 -5.06 2.59
N GLY A 112 13.68 -4.09 1.95
CA GLY A 112 14.26 -2.77 1.66
C GLY A 112 15.32 -2.81 0.56
N VAL A 113 15.43 -3.93 -0.15
CA VAL A 113 16.28 -4.15 -1.33
C VAL A 113 15.39 -4.61 -2.49
N ARG A 114 15.82 -4.37 -3.73
CA ARG A 114 15.09 -4.89 -4.89
C ARG A 114 15.47 -6.35 -5.13
N ILE A 115 14.47 -7.17 -5.40
CA ILE A 115 14.61 -8.57 -5.80
C ILE A 115 14.44 -8.72 -7.33
N GLU A 116 14.75 -9.89 -7.87
CA GLU A 116 14.54 -10.20 -9.29
C GLU A 116 13.08 -9.89 -9.74
N PRO A 117 12.88 -9.46 -11.01
CA PRO A 117 13.90 -9.18 -12.03
C PRO A 117 14.51 -7.77 -11.93
N LEU A 118 14.00 -6.90 -11.04
CA LEU A 118 14.40 -5.49 -10.96
C LEU A 118 15.65 -5.24 -10.09
N GLY A 119 16.06 -6.23 -9.31
CA GLY A 119 17.19 -6.17 -8.41
C GLY A 119 18.08 -7.40 -8.47
N LYS A 120 19.11 -7.39 -7.62
CA LYS A 120 20.20 -8.39 -7.64
C LYS A 120 19.98 -9.59 -6.74
N ILE A 121 18.96 -9.52 -5.88
CA ILE A 121 18.63 -10.57 -4.91
C ILE A 121 17.67 -11.55 -5.58
N ALA A 122 18.05 -12.82 -5.64
CA ALA A 122 17.19 -13.85 -6.21
C ALA A 122 15.93 -14.05 -5.38
N PHE A 123 14.85 -14.55 -5.99
CA PHE A 123 13.62 -14.88 -5.26
C PHE A 123 13.86 -15.83 -4.09
N GLN A 124 14.75 -16.80 -4.29
CA GLN A 124 15.11 -17.78 -3.26
C GLN A 124 15.85 -17.13 -2.07
N GLU A 125 16.79 -16.23 -2.33
CA GLU A 125 17.51 -15.49 -1.27
C GLU A 125 16.55 -14.60 -0.46
N ALA A 126 15.59 -13.95 -1.15
CA ALA A 126 14.56 -13.17 -0.50
C ALA A 126 13.68 -14.04 0.41
N ARG A 127 13.25 -15.21 -0.09
CA ARG A 127 12.47 -16.18 0.68
C ARG A 127 13.22 -16.68 1.90
N GLU A 128 14.49 -17.02 1.78
CA GLU A 128 15.33 -17.48 2.89
C GLU A 128 15.42 -16.42 3.99
N SER A 129 15.61 -15.14 3.62
CA SER A 129 15.61 -14.07 4.62
C SER A 129 14.27 -13.89 5.32
N PHE A 130 13.13 -14.08 4.64
CA PHE A 130 11.82 -14.07 5.30
C PHE A 130 11.62 -15.30 6.17
N HIS A 131 12.07 -16.47 5.71
CA HIS A 131 11.98 -17.73 6.44
C HIS A 131 12.70 -17.64 7.79
N ASP A 132 13.92 -17.10 7.83
CA ASP A 132 14.70 -16.93 9.08
C ASP A 132 13.99 -16.02 10.08
N GLN A 133 13.47 -14.88 9.58
CA GLN A 133 12.71 -13.93 10.39
C GLN A 133 11.43 -14.57 10.96
N ILE A 134 10.63 -15.21 10.09
CA ILE A 134 9.35 -15.81 10.45
C ILE A 134 9.53 -17.01 11.39
N SER A 135 10.58 -17.81 11.20
CA SER A 135 10.92 -18.93 12.07
C SER A 135 11.17 -18.48 13.52
N ALA A 136 11.96 -17.42 13.70
CA ALA A 136 12.25 -16.85 15.02
C ALA A 136 11.00 -16.24 15.67
N LEU A 137 10.14 -15.58 14.89
CA LEU A 137 8.85 -15.07 15.36
C LEU A 137 7.92 -16.21 15.82
N ALA A 138 7.81 -17.28 15.02
CA ALA A 138 7.02 -18.46 15.34
C ALA A 138 7.51 -19.15 16.61
N GLU A 139 8.82 -19.29 16.79
CA GLU A 139 9.43 -19.79 18.03
C GLU A 139 9.09 -18.92 19.24
N GLY A 140 9.05 -17.60 19.05
CA GLY A 140 8.66 -16.63 20.07
C GLY A 140 7.17 -16.68 20.45
N GLY A 141 6.35 -17.43 19.72
CA GLY A 141 4.96 -17.73 20.07
C GLY A 141 3.94 -16.68 19.61
N ILE A 142 4.09 -16.16 18.39
CA ILE A 142 3.07 -15.33 17.71
C ILE A 142 1.79 -16.13 17.40
N ASP A 143 0.64 -15.44 17.27
CA ASP A 143 -0.65 -16.04 16.92
C ASP A 143 -0.98 -15.98 15.43
N LEU A 144 -0.40 -15.00 14.73
CA LEU A 144 -0.59 -14.69 13.32
C LEU A 144 0.63 -13.95 12.77
N LEU A 145 0.74 -13.86 11.46
CA LEU A 145 1.67 -12.96 10.77
C LEU A 145 0.89 -11.81 10.14
N ILE A 146 1.49 -10.62 10.21
CA ILE A 146 1.12 -9.47 9.40
C ILE A 146 2.31 -9.16 8.50
N LEU A 147 2.16 -9.48 7.21
CA LEU A 147 3.08 -9.10 6.15
C LEU A 147 2.67 -7.72 5.68
N GLU A 148 3.35 -6.67 6.17
CA GLU A 148 2.89 -5.29 6.01
C GLU A 148 3.80 -4.41 5.14
N THR A 149 3.19 -3.40 4.52
CA THR A 149 3.88 -2.33 3.78
C THR A 149 4.67 -2.82 2.57
N PHE A 150 4.20 -3.87 1.88
CA PHE A 150 4.84 -4.34 0.65
C PHE A 150 4.40 -3.47 -0.53
N GLY A 151 5.38 -2.92 -1.27
CA GLY A 151 5.13 -2.14 -2.50
C GLY A 151 5.23 -2.95 -3.79
N TYR A 152 5.81 -4.14 -3.74
CA TYR A 152 6.00 -5.04 -4.88
C TYR A 152 5.38 -6.40 -4.56
N LEU A 153 4.48 -6.88 -5.42
CA LEU A 153 3.74 -8.12 -5.15
C LEU A 153 4.62 -9.35 -5.16
N GLU A 154 5.65 -9.40 -6.03
CA GLU A 154 6.55 -10.56 -6.08
C GLU A 154 7.40 -10.71 -4.80
N GLU A 155 7.71 -9.61 -4.13
CA GLU A 155 8.39 -9.65 -2.82
C GLU A 155 7.45 -10.18 -1.73
N LEU A 156 6.20 -9.70 -1.72
CA LEU A 156 5.17 -10.20 -0.82
C LEU A 156 4.88 -11.69 -1.05
N HIS A 157 4.89 -12.14 -2.30
CA HIS A 157 4.72 -13.55 -2.63
C HIS A 157 5.81 -14.42 -2.00
N GLN A 158 7.08 -14.00 -2.03
CA GLN A 158 8.15 -14.75 -1.36
C GLN A 158 7.96 -14.78 0.17
N ALA A 159 7.46 -13.70 0.77
CA ALA A 159 7.15 -13.67 2.20
C ALA A 159 5.98 -14.63 2.55
N ILE A 160 4.94 -14.71 1.72
CA ILE A 160 3.83 -15.66 1.89
C ILE A 160 4.32 -17.10 1.77
N LEU A 161 5.17 -17.40 0.79
CA LEU A 161 5.76 -18.73 0.63
C LEU A 161 6.59 -19.12 1.85
N ALA A 162 7.46 -18.23 2.34
CA ALA A 162 8.22 -18.44 3.56
C ALA A 162 7.31 -18.69 4.78
N ALA A 163 6.24 -17.91 4.93
CA ALA A 163 5.26 -18.10 6.00
C ALA A 163 4.60 -19.49 5.97
N ARG A 164 4.26 -19.96 4.77
CA ARG A 164 3.65 -21.28 4.54
C ARG A 164 4.64 -22.42 4.75
N GLU A 165 5.92 -22.24 4.40
CA GLU A 165 7.00 -23.19 4.67
C GLU A 165 7.24 -23.36 6.18
N VAL A 166 7.30 -22.26 6.94
CA VAL A 166 7.52 -22.28 8.40
C VAL A 166 6.34 -22.91 9.14
N ASN A 167 5.11 -22.46 8.84
CA ASN A 167 3.92 -22.99 9.48
C ASN A 167 2.67 -22.83 8.59
N PRO A 168 2.21 -23.90 7.92
CA PRO A 168 1.04 -23.87 7.06
C PRO A 168 -0.27 -23.48 7.75
N LYS A 169 -0.34 -23.56 9.09
CA LYS A 169 -1.55 -23.28 9.87
C LYS A 169 -1.56 -21.89 10.51
N LEU A 170 -0.46 -21.15 10.41
CA LEU A 170 -0.36 -19.82 10.97
C LEU A 170 -1.15 -18.84 10.09
N PRO A 171 -2.13 -18.09 10.63
CA PRO A 171 -2.88 -17.11 9.86
C PRO A 171 -1.95 -16.05 9.28
N VAL A 172 -2.12 -15.75 8.00
CA VAL A 172 -1.34 -14.72 7.29
C VAL A 172 -2.27 -13.60 6.87
N VAL A 173 -2.01 -12.41 7.41
CA VAL A 173 -2.58 -11.16 6.93
C VAL A 173 -1.57 -10.56 5.95
N ALA A 174 -1.95 -10.45 4.67
CA ALA A 174 -1.10 -9.88 3.64
C ALA A 174 -1.57 -8.46 3.30
N GLN A 175 -0.71 -7.48 3.52
CA GLN A 175 -1.01 -6.08 3.26
C GLN A 175 -0.02 -5.47 2.27
N VAL A 176 -0.59 -4.75 1.31
CA VAL A 176 0.17 -3.91 0.39
C VAL A 176 0.13 -2.46 0.86
N THR A 177 1.09 -1.66 0.39
CA THR A 177 1.00 -0.21 0.49
C THR A 177 0.69 0.39 -0.88
N ILE A 178 -0.10 1.46 -0.88
CA ILE A 178 -0.68 2.05 -2.09
C ILE A 178 -0.42 3.56 -2.15
N ASP A 179 -0.47 4.12 -3.35
CA ASP A 179 -0.52 5.56 -3.59
C ASP A 179 -1.95 6.13 -3.47
N GLU A 180 -2.10 7.43 -3.75
CA GLU A 180 -3.38 8.16 -3.70
C GLU A 180 -4.39 7.66 -4.74
N ASP A 181 -3.94 6.99 -5.81
CA ASP A 181 -4.79 6.37 -6.84
C ASP A 181 -5.17 4.91 -6.49
N GLY A 182 -4.67 4.40 -5.36
CA GLY A 182 -4.94 3.07 -4.84
C GLY A 182 -4.04 1.98 -5.42
N ASN A 183 -2.94 2.33 -6.08
CA ASN A 183 -2.07 1.37 -6.76
C ASN A 183 -0.79 1.09 -5.95
N CYS A 184 -0.29 -0.14 -6.05
CA CYS A 184 1.02 -0.53 -5.52
C CYS A 184 2.15 0.16 -6.31
N LEU A 185 3.36 0.17 -5.74
CA LEU A 185 4.53 0.76 -6.39
C LEU A 185 4.92 0.05 -7.71
N ASP A 186 4.56 -1.22 -7.86
CA ASP A 186 4.72 -1.97 -9.11
C ASP A 186 3.60 -1.73 -10.14
N GLY A 187 2.64 -0.85 -9.84
CA GLY A 187 1.50 -0.49 -10.68
C GLY A 187 0.28 -1.41 -10.51
N SER A 188 0.33 -2.40 -9.61
CA SER A 188 -0.81 -3.28 -9.36
C SER A 188 -1.96 -2.56 -8.66
N ASP A 189 -3.14 -2.61 -9.24
CA ASP A 189 -4.37 -2.04 -8.66
C ASP A 189 -5.03 -3.02 -7.65
N PRO A 190 -6.05 -2.58 -6.88
CA PRO A 190 -6.74 -3.42 -5.90
C PRO A 190 -7.35 -4.69 -6.45
N GLN A 191 -7.83 -4.65 -7.69
CA GLN A 191 -8.38 -5.82 -8.36
C GLN A 191 -7.29 -6.84 -8.69
N THR A 192 -6.11 -6.37 -9.08
CA THR A 192 -4.95 -7.21 -9.43
C THR A 192 -4.31 -7.83 -8.19
N PHE A 193 -3.96 -7.01 -7.18
CA PHE A 193 -3.33 -7.56 -5.98
C PHE A 193 -4.31 -8.39 -5.15
N GLY A 194 -5.60 -8.04 -5.12
CA GLY A 194 -6.60 -8.78 -4.36
C GLY A 194 -6.73 -10.25 -4.78
N VAL A 195 -6.84 -10.49 -6.09
CA VAL A 195 -6.91 -11.84 -6.66
C VAL A 195 -5.62 -12.61 -6.39
N LYS A 196 -4.46 -12.01 -6.65
CA LYS A 196 -3.16 -12.66 -6.45
C LYS A 196 -2.93 -13.08 -5.00
N LEU A 197 -3.22 -12.21 -4.03
CA LEU A 197 -3.01 -12.51 -2.62
C LEU A 197 -3.93 -13.64 -2.12
N GLU A 198 -5.16 -13.72 -2.61
CA GLU A 198 -6.07 -14.84 -2.33
C GLU A 198 -5.54 -16.14 -2.96
N GLU A 199 -5.09 -16.10 -4.22
CA GLU A 199 -4.49 -17.26 -4.91
C GLU A 199 -3.22 -17.78 -4.23
N TRP A 200 -2.38 -16.88 -3.70
CA TRP A 200 -1.17 -17.22 -2.95
C TRP A 200 -1.45 -17.72 -1.53
N GLY A 201 -2.72 -17.72 -1.12
CA GLY A 201 -3.18 -18.33 0.11
C GLY A 201 -3.05 -17.44 1.33
N ALA A 202 -3.17 -16.12 1.21
CA ALA A 202 -3.38 -15.24 2.36
C ALA A 202 -4.75 -15.52 3.01
N ASP A 203 -4.84 -15.41 4.33
CA ASP A 203 -6.11 -15.63 5.07
C ASP A 203 -6.93 -14.34 5.20
N VAL A 204 -6.24 -13.20 5.21
CA VAL A 204 -6.78 -11.84 5.29
C VAL A 204 -5.95 -10.97 4.35
N ILE A 205 -6.58 -10.12 3.55
CA ILE A 205 -5.87 -9.23 2.63
C ILE A 205 -6.24 -7.77 2.86
N GLY A 206 -5.35 -6.83 2.59
CA GLY A 206 -5.67 -5.44 2.84
C GLY A 206 -4.58 -4.45 2.47
N CYS A 207 -4.73 -3.24 3.01
CA CYS A 207 -3.80 -2.14 2.79
C CYS A 207 -3.36 -1.52 4.10
N ASN A 208 -2.12 -1.07 4.16
CA ASN A 208 -1.61 -0.28 5.26
C ASN A 208 -0.63 0.81 4.79
N CYS A 209 -0.38 1.78 5.68
CA CYS A 209 0.59 2.85 5.48
C CYS A 209 0.29 3.76 4.27
N SER A 210 1.29 4.55 3.88
CA SER A 210 1.35 5.56 2.79
C SER A 210 0.26 6.63 2.79
N VAL A 211 -0.99 6.24 2.61
CA VAL A 211 -2.14 7.13 2.47
C VAL A 211 -2.95 7.28 3.76
N GLY A 212 -3.79 8.31 3.78
CA GLY A 212 -4.75 8.54 4.85
C GLY A 212 -6.00 7.66 4.75
N PRO A 213 -6.97 7.87 5.66
CA PRO A 213 -8.18 7.05 5.70
C PRO A 213 -9.12 7.18 4.49
N VAL A 214 -9.03 8.29 3.74
CA VAL A 214 -9.88 8.56 2.57
C VAL A 214 -9.49 7.65 1.41
N ASP A 215 -8.26 7.78 0.95
CA ASP A 215 -7.77 7.05 -0.23
C ASP A 215 -7.70 5.54 0.05
N MET A 216 -7.38 5.17 1.30
CA MET A 216 -7.44 3.77 1.71
C MET A 216 -8.87 3.20 1.67
N LEU A 217 -9.90 4.00 1.98
CA LEU A 217 -11.28 3.51 1.91
C LEU A 217 -11.69 3.22 0.46
N ASP A 218 -11.33 4.10 -0.48
CA ASP A 218 -11.59 3.88 -1.91
C ASP A 218 -10.92 2.59 -2.41
N ALA A 219 -9.65 2.38 -2.06
CA ALA A 219 -8.94 1.16 -2.41
C ALA A 219 -9.59 -0.10 -1.80
N ILE A 220 -10.06 -0.04 -0.55
CA ILE A 220 -10.75 -1.14 0.12
C ILE A 220 -12.10 -1.45 -0.53
N GLU A 221 -12.86 -0.44 -0.95
CA GLU A 221 -14.14 -0.63 -1.65
C GLU A 221 -13.92 -1.33 -3.00
N ARG A 222 -12.88 -0.94 -3.75
CA ARG A 222 -12.45 -1.62 -4.99
C ARG A 222 -12.00 -3.05 -4.71
N LEU A 223 -11.17 -3.26 -3.69
CA LEU A 223 -10.68 -4.59 -3.28
C LEU A 223 -11.82 -5.54 -2.90
N ARG A 224 -12.85 -5.04 -2.21
CA ARG A 224 -14.00 -5.85 -1.79
C ARG A 224 -14.72 -6.51 -2.98
N THR A 225 -14.67 -5.91 -4.16
CA THR A 225 -15.35 -6.42 -5.37
C THR A 225 -14.77 -7.71 -5.93
N VAL A 226 -13.52 -8.06 -5.59
CA VAL A 226 -12.78 -9.17 -6.23
C VAL A 226 -12.51 -10.37 -5.31
N THR A 227 -12.76 -10.24 -4.02
CA THR A 227 -12.49 -11.30 -3.04
C THR A 227 -13.68 -11.49 -2.10
N ALA A 228 -13.76 -12.61 -1.39
CA ALA A 228 -14.64 -12.83 -0.24
C ALA A 228 -13.88 -12.92 1.10
N LEU A 229 -12.55 -12.86 1.08
CA LEU A 229 -11.72 -12.92 2.28
C LEU A 229 -12.02 -11.76 3.24
N PRO A 230 -11.79 -11.93 4.55
CA PRO A 230 -11.76 -10.81 5.49
C PRO A 230 -10.75 -9.76 5.01
N LEU A 231 -11.13 -8.48 5.09
CA LEU A 231 -10.25 -7.38 4.70
C LEU A 231 -9.57 -6.75 5.92
N ALA A 232 -8.37 -6.21 5.70
CA ALA A 232 -7.61 -5.44 6.68
C ALA A 232 -7.39 -3.98 6.22
N ALA A 233 -7.42 -3.02 7.15
CA ALA A 233 -7.10 -1.62 6.84
C ALA A 233 -6.39 -0.94 8.02
N GLN A 234 -5.18 -0.41 7.77
CA GLN A 234 -4.36 0.30 8.75
C GLN A 234 -3.76 1.58 8.14
N PRO A 235 -4.56 2.65 7.99
CA PRO A 235 -4.12 3.88 7.35
C PRO A 235 -3.14 4.68 8.22
N ASN A 236 -2.38 5.57 7.57
CA ASN A 236 -1.63 6.60 8.29
C ASN A 236 -2.59 7.61 8.92
N ALA A 237 -2.14 8.30 9.97
CA ALA A 237 -2.81 9.47 10.53
C ALA A 237 -2.66 10.71 9.62
N GLY A 238 -2.96 10.54 8.33
CA GLY A 238 -2.79 11.53 7.27
C GLY A 238 -1.39 11.53 6.66
N ILE A 239 -1.17 12.41 5.70
CA ILE A 239 0.14 12.64 5.08
C ILE A 239 1.00 13.45 6.06
N PRO A 240 2.25 13.03 6.34
CA PRO A 240 3.13 13.77 7.25
C PRO A 240 3.41 15.16 6.68
N ARG A 241 3.19 16.20 7.49
CA ARG A 241 3.57 17.58 7.14
C ARG A 241 4.80 18.01 7.93
N SER A 242 5.75 18.63 7.24
CA SER A 242 6.86 19.29 7.92
C SER A 242 6.37 20.58 8.56
N VAL A 243 6.36 20.62 9.89
CA VAL A 243 6.05 21.78 10.71
C VAL A 243 7.27 22.05 11.58
N GLU A 244 7.94 23.18 11.38
CA GLU A 244 9.14 23.57 12.13
C GLU A 244 10.26 22.50 12.13
N GLY A 245 10.45 21.82 11.01
CA GLY A 245 11.46 20.76 10.85
C GLY A 245 11.08 19.42 11.49
N ARG A 246 9.83 19.26 11.95
CA ARG A 246 9.27 18.00 12.47
C ARG A 246 8.19 17.50 11.51
N ASN A 247 8.19 16.20 11.23
CA ASN A 247 7.10 15.56 10.49
C ASN A 247 5.94 15.29 11.45
N ILE A 248 4.81 15.98 11.27
CA ILE A 248 3.61 15.86 12.09
C ILE A 248 2.48 15.25 11.26
N TYR A 249 1.82 14.26 11.85
CA TYR A 249 0.58 13.67 11.34
C TYR A 249 -0.62 14.46 11.90
N LEU A 250 -1.49 14.94 11.02
CA LEU A 250 -2.55 15.90 11.37
C LEU A 250 -3.95 15.28 11.47
N CYS A 251 -4.10 13.98 11.19
CA CYS A 251 -5.36 13.30 11.39
C CYS A 251 -5.67 13.18 12.89
N SER A 252 -6.86 13.62 13.31
CA SER A 252 -7.26 13.52 14.71
C SER A 252 -7.76 12.10 15.05
N PRO A 253 -7.66 11.68 16.32
CA PRO A 253 -8.26 10.43 16.81
C PRO A 253 -9.73 10.24 16.43
N GLU A 254 -10.54 11.31 16.49
CA GLU A 254 -11.97 11.29 16.18
C GLU A 254 -12.21 11.07 14.68
N TYR A 255 -11.39 11.72 13.84
CA TYR A 255 -11.47 11.54 12.40
C TYR A 255 -11.14 10.09 12.03
N MET A 256 -10.05 9.55 12.58
CA MET A 256 -9.66 8.15 12.39
C MET A 256 -10.76 7.18 12.84
N ALA A 257 -11.35 7.42 14.01
CA ALA A 257 -12.46 6.62 14.53
C ALA A 257 -13.72 6.67 13.66
N SER A 258 -13.99 7.80 13.01
CA SER A 258 -15.09 7.92 12.06
C SER A 258 -14.88 7.02 10.84
N TYR A 259 -13.65 6.91 10.34
CA TYR A 259 -13.28 6.05 9.22
C TYR A 259 -13.20 4.58 9.60
N ALA A 260 -12.77 4.24 10.83
CA ALA A 260 -12.84 2.87 11.32
C ALA A 260 -14.24 2.26 11.11
N ARG A 261 -15.32 3.01 11.40
CA ARG A 261 -16.69 2.55 11.13
C ARG A 261 -17.00 2.39 9.63
N LYS A 262 -16.48 3.28 8.77
CA LYS A 262 -16.65 3.18 7.31
C LYS A 262 -15.93 1.95 6.75
N PHE A 263 -14.71 1.68 7.20
CA PHE A 263 -13.97 0.47 6.85
C PHE A 263 -14.76 -0.80 7.21
N ILE A 264 -15.33 -0.87 8.43
CA ILE A 264 -16.15 -2.02 8.81
C ILE A 264 -17.37 -2.18 7.90
N ALA A 265 -18.03 -1.07 7.54
CA ALA A 265 -19.15 -1.08 6.61
C ALA A 265 -18.74 -1.54 5.19
N ALA A 266 -17.53 -1.21 4.75
CA ALA A 266 -16.94 -1.67 3.49
C ALA A 266 -16.45 -3.14 3.52
N GLY A 267 -16.57 -3.83 4.67
CA GLY A 267 -16.24 -5.25 4.80
C GLY A 267 -14.88 -5.53 5.46
N VAL A 268 -14.21 -4.51 6.00
CA VAL A 268 -13.02 -4.70 6.84
C VAL A 268 -13.39 -5.44 8.12
N ARG A 269 -12.50 -6.35 8.54
CA ARG A 269 -12.62 -7.13 9.77
C ARG A 269 -11.40 -6.98 10.68
N LEU A 270 -10.24 -6.62 10.13
CA LEU A 270 -9.08 -6.20 10.92
C LEU A 270 -8.84 -4.71 10.64
N VAL A 271 -9.04 -3.87 11.65
CA VAL A 271 -8.85 -2.42 11.52
C VAL A 271 -7.82 -1.96 12.53
N GLY A 272 -6.96 -1.02 12.18
CA GLY A 272 -5.96 -0.46 13.11
C GLY A 272 -5.39 0.83 12.57
N GLY A 273 -4.15 1.13 12.93
CA GLY A 273 -3.45 2.30 12.43
C GLY A 273 -2.01 1.98 12.02
N CYS A 274 -1.45 2.80 11.13
CA CYS A 274 -0.03 2.78 10.80
C CYS A 274 0.63 4.10 11.25
N CYS A 275 1.52 4.70 10.46
CA CYS A 275 2.32 5.87 10.85
C CYS A 275 1.46 7.02 11.39
N GLY A 276 1.89 7.60 12.52
CA GLY A 276 1.19 8.70 13.18
C GLY A 276 0.06 8.28 14.14
N THR A 277 -0.38 7.01 14.11
CA THR A 277 -1.46 6.56 14.99
C THR A 277 -0.95 6.22 16.39
N THR A 278 -1.60 6.80 17.40
CA THR A 278 -1.21 6.71 18.82
C THR A 278 -2.25 5.92 19.63
N PRO A 279 -1.98 5.59 20.90
CA PRO A 279 -2.97 4.96 21.79
C PRO A 279 -4.29 5.76 21.89
N ASP A 280 -4.25 7.08 21.73
CA ASP A 280 -5.47 7.90 21.71
C ASP A 280 -6.34 7.61 20.48
N HIS A 281 -5.73 7.36 19.32
CA HIS A 281 -6.44 6.94 18.11
C HIS A 281 -7.10 5.58 18.33
N ILE A 282 -6.36 4.62 18.90
CA ILE A 282 -6.88 3.27 19.20
C ILE A 282 -8.07 3.36 20.16
N ARG A 283 -7.98 4.20 21.21
CA ARG A 283 -9.05 4.39 22.20
C ARG A 283 -10.32 4.96 21.57
N GLN A 284 -10.19 5.95 20.68
CA GLN A 284 -11.32 6.52 19.95
C GLN A 284 -11.92 5.51 18.96
N MET A 285 -11.08 4.76 18.24
CA MET A 285 -11.54 3.68 17.37
C MET A 285 -12.32 2.61 18.15
N LYS A 286 -11.78 2.12 19.28
CA LYS A 286 -12.47 1.12 20.12
C LYS A 286 -13.81 1.62 20.62
N SER A 287 -13.88 2.88 21.05
CA SER A 287 -15.13 3.51 21.48
C SER A 287 -16.16 3.59 20.35
N ALA A 288 -15.73 3.97 19.14
CA ALA A 288 -16.60 4.04 17.98
C ALA A 288 -17.13 2.66 17.53
N LEU A 289 -16.29 1.62 17.61
CA LEU A 289 -16.66 0.25 17.25
C LEU A 289 -17.67 -0.37 18.23
N ARG A 290 -17.49 -0.17 19.55
CA ARG A 290 -18.45 -0.63 20.57
C ARG A 290 -19.86 -0.05 20.37
N ILE A 291 -19.96 1.22 19.98
CA ILE A 291 -21.24 1.86 19.70
C ILE A 291 -21.91 1.24 18.46
N GLY A 292 -21.12 0.85 17.46
CA GLY A 292 -21.60 0.14 16.28
C GLY A 292 -22.22 -1.21 16.65
N GLU A 293 -21.47 -2.05 17.37
CA GLU A 293 -21.91 -3.38 17.82
C GLU A 293 -23.20 -3.32 18.66
N ALA A 294 -23.32 -2.34 19.56
CA ALA A 294 -24.53 -2.16 20.37
C ALA A 294 -25.77 -1.74 19.56
N ARG A 295 -25.58 -1.11 18.40
CA ARG A 295 -26.66 -0.69 17.49
C ARG A 295 -27.01 -1.76 16.46
N SER A 296 -26.07 -2.66 16.15
CA SER A 296 -26.22 -3.74 15.19
C SER A 296 -26.84 -5.00 15.84
N LYS A 297 -28.17 -5.04 15.99
CA LYS A 297 -28.88 -6.35 15.94
C LYS A 297 -28.76 -6.91 14.51
N PRO A 298 -28.66 -8.24 14.33
CA PRO A 298 -28.10 -8.82 13.11
C PRO A 298 -29.06 -8.66 11.93
N ALA A 299 -28.75 -7.71 11.04
CA ALA A 299 -29.23 -7.74 9.67
C ALA A 299 -28.18 -8.52 8.87
N GLY A 300 -28.55 -9.71 8.39
CA GLY A 300 -27.70 -10.50 7.51
C GLY A 300 -27.35 -9.67 6.28
N ALA A 301 -26.05 -9.48 6.04
CA ALA A 301 -25.57 -8.88 4.81
C ALA A 301 -25.96 -9.82 3.66
N GLN A 302 -26.88 -9.37 2.81
CA GLN A 302 -27.08 -9.99 1.51
C GLN A 302 -25.86 -9.68 0.66
N VAL A 303 -25.14 -10.74 0.28
CA VAL A 303 -24.10 -10.71 -0.73
C VAL A 303 -24.76 -10.25 -2.03
N VAL A 304 -24.44 -9.03 -2.47
CA VAL A 304 -24.74 -8.59 -3.84
C VAL A 304 -23.90 -9.48 -4.76
N GLY A 305 -24.58 -10.23 -5.62
CA GLY A 305 -23.95 -11.22 -6.50
C GLY A 305 -22.90 -10.60 -7.43
N PRO A 306 -22.03 -11.44 -8.01
CA PRO A 306 -20.90 -10.97 -8.81
C PRO A 306 -21.40 -10.11 -9.98
N HIS A 307 -20.93 -8.86 -10.03
CA HIS A 307 -21.03 -8.06 -11.24
C HIS A 307 -20.08 -8.66 -12.29
N PRO A 308 -20.52 -8.80 -13.55
CA PRO A 308 -19.67 -9.35 -14.58
C PRO A 308 -18.41 -8.50 -14.74
N VAL A 309 -17.26 -9.17 -14.62
CA VAL A 309 -15.93 -8.64 -14.90
C VAL A 309 -15.97 -7.87 -16.23
N PRO A 310 -15.51 -6.61 -16.31
CA PRO A 310 -15.25 -5.99 -17.59
C PRO A 310 -14.20 -6.86 -18.29
N VAL A 311 -14.62 -7.55 -19.34
CA VAL A 311 -13.72 -8.32 -20.20
C VAL A 311 -12.58 -7.39 -20.60
N ALA A 312 -11.34 -7.78 -20.33
CA ALA A 312 -10.16 -7.05 -20.75
C ALA A 312 -10.34 -6.68 -22.23
N VAL A 313 -10.48 -5.39 -22.51
CA VAL A 313 -10.70 -4.93 -23.89
C VAL A 313 -9.47 -5.36 -24.67
N PRO A 314 -9.59 -6.27 -25.65
CA PRO A 314 -8.44 -6.73 -26.40
C PRO A 314 -7.77 -5.52 -27.02
N ALA A 315 -6.44 -5.43 -26.86
CA ALA A 315 -5.69 -4.29 -27.38
C ALA A 315 -5.92 -4.20 -28.89
N TYR A 316 -6.53 -3.11 -29.36
CA TYR A 316 -6.80 -2.91 -30.78
C TYR A 316 -5.49 -3.04 -31.57
N PRO A 317 -5.49 -3.69 -32.75
CA PRO A 317 -4.33 -3.72 -33.65
C PRO A 317 -3.83 -2.31 -33.93
N LEU A 318 -2.51 -2.11 -34.06
CA LEU A 318 -1.90 -0.79 -34.28
C LEU A 318 -2.58 0.00 -35.42
N ALA A 319 -2.94 -0.70 -36.50
CA ALA A 319 -3.61 -0.13 -37.65
C ALA A 319 -5.00 0.47 -37.35
N GLN A 320 -5.64 0.05 -36.26
CA GLN A 320 -6.97 0.49 -35.84
C GLN A 320 -6.92 1.52 -34.72
N ARG A 321 -5.73 1.85 -34.20
CA ARG A 321 -5.57 2.80 -33.08
C ARG A 321 -5.66 4.25 -33.55
N SER A 322 -5.14 4.57 -34.73
CA SER A 322 -5.17 5.92 -35.30
C SER A 322 -4.78 5.94 -36.78
N ARG A 323 -4.81 7.11 -37.43
CA ARG A 323 -4.39 7.26 -38.84
C ARG A 323 -2.89 7.08 -38.98
N LEU A 324 -2.13 7.62 -38.02
CA LEU A 324 -0.70 7.39 -37.88
C LEU A 324 -0.40 5.90 -37.65
N GLY A 325 -1.14 5.24 -36.76
CA GLY A 325 -1.02 3.81 -36.51
C GLY A 325 -1.26 2.95 -37.75
N ALA A 326 -2.23 3.31 -38.60
CA ALA A 326 -2.49 2.67 -39.88
C ALA A 326 -1.29 2.75 -40.84
N LYS A 327 -0.70 3.95 -40.99
CA LYS A 327 0.48 4.15 -41.84
C LYS A 327 1.69 3.37 -41.36
N ILE A 328 1.97 3.40 -40.05
CA ILE A 328 3.08 2.64 -39.46
C ILE A 328 2.86 1.13 -39.67
N ALA A 329 1.65 0.63 -39.45
CA ALA A 329 1.33 -0.78 -39.65
C ALA A 329 1.45 -1.21 -41.13
N ALA A 330 1.21 -0.30 -42.07
CA ALA A 330 1.38 -0.52 -43.50
C ALA A 330 2.85 -0.41 -43.99
N GLY A 331 3.78 -0.03 -43.11
CA GLY A 331 5.19 0.19 -43.47
C GLY A 331 5.42 1.45 -44.29
N GLU A 332 4.49 2.42 -44.25
CA GLU A 332 4.65 3.69 -44.92
C GLU A 332 5.65 4.59 -44.18
N PHE A 333 6.37 5.43 -44.94
CA PHE A 333 7.19 6.47 -44.35
C PHE A 333 6.30 7.57 -43.76
N VAL A 334 6.55 7.91 -42.49
CA VAL A 334 5.76 8.92 -41.75
C VAL A 334 6.61 10.17 -41.52
N ALA A 335 6.07 11.32 -41.89
CA ALA A 335 6.62 12.63 -41.56
C ALA A 335 5.85 13.25 -40.37
N MET A 336 6.58 13.61 -39.31
CA MET A 336 6.05 14.31 -38.15
C MET A 336 6.81 15.61 -37.92
N VAL A 337 6.11 16.66 -37.51
CA VAL A 337 6.71 17.97 -37.25
C VAL A 337 6.30 18.45 -35.86
N GLU A 338 7.25 19.03 -35.15
CA GLU A 338 7.03 19.54 -33.80
C GLU A 338 6.42 20.95 -33.81
N ILE A 339 5.33 21.14 -33.05
CA ILE A 339 4.79 22.44 -32.70
C ILE A 339 4.82 22.58 -31.18
N VAL A 340 5.59 23.56 -30.70
CA VAL A 340 5.72 23.85 -29.27
C VAL A 340 4.53 24.70 -28.81
N PRO A 341 3.89 24.37 -27.66
CA PRO A 341 2.79 25.17 -27.13
C PRO A 341 3.15 26.66 -26.92
N PRO A 342 2.21 27.61 -27.13
CA PRO A 342 2.50 29.03 -27.02
C PRO A 342 2.79 29.45 -25.57
N LYS A 343 3.47 30.60 -25.43
CA LYS A 343 3.64 31.29 -24.15
C LYS A 343 2.42 32.18 -23.89
N GLY A 344 1.31 31.58 -23.47
CA GLY A 344 0.03 32.27 -23.26
C GLY A 344 -1.13 31.47 -23.82
N THR A 345 -2.29 32.11 -23.97
CA THR A 345 -3.54 31.46 -24.44
C THR A 345 -3.84 31.69 -25.92
N ASP A 346 -3.07 32.54 -26.61
CA ASP A 346 -3.22 32.75 -28.05
C ASP A 346 -2.53 31.61 -28.81
N VAL A 347 -3.33 30.82 -29.53
CA VAL A 347 -2.93 29.63 -30.29
C VAL A 347 -2.95 29.87 -31.80
N THR A 348 -3.21 31.10 -32.25
CA THR A 348 -3.47 31.41 -33.66
C THR A 348 -2.32 30.93 -34.55
N LYS A 349 -1.08 31.20 -34.13
CA LYS A 349 0.13 30.84 -34.86
C LYS A 349 0.33 29.33 -34.95
N GLU A 350 0.08 28.61 -33.87
CA GLU A 350 0.23 27.15 -33.80
C GLU A 350 -0.82 26.46 -34.68
N LEU A 351 -2.07 26.97 -34.69
CA LEU A 351 -3.13 26.43 -35.54
C LEU A 351 -2.90 26.73 -37.02
N GLU A 352 -2.43 27.93 -37.38
CA GLU A 352 -2.04 28.26 -38.76
C GLU A 352 -0.86 27.39 -39.23
N GLY A 353 0.15 27.22 -38.38
CA GLY A 353 1.27 26.31 -38.63
C GLY A 353 0.79 24.87 -38.85
N ALA A 354 -0.11 24.38 -38.00
CA ALA A 354 -0.69 23.05 -38.14
C ALA A 354 -1.48 22.89 -39.45
N ARG A 355 -2.25 23.90 -39.88
CA ARG A 355 -2.98 23.88 -41.17
C ARG A 355 -2.02 23.82 -42.35
N PHE A 356 -0.93 24.59 -42.30
CA PHE A 356 0.11 24.55 -43.31
C PHE A 356 0.81 23.18 -43.37
N LEU A 357 1.19 22.62 -42.22
CA LEU A 357 1.83 21.30 -42.16
C LEU A 357 0.92 20.20 -42.73
N LYS A 358 -0.38 20.26 -42.40
CA LYS A 358 -1.38 19.38 -43.01
C LYS A 358 -1.46 19.54 -44.53
N SER A 359 -1.39 20.77 -45.06
CA SER A 359 -1.51 21.00 -46.51
C SER A 359 -0.29 20.52 -47.31
N VAL A 360 0.89 20.43 -46.68
CA VAL A 360 2.11 19.90 -47.30
C VAL A 360 2.32 18.40 -47.06
N GLY A 361 1.34 17.72 -46.46
CA GLY A 361 1.34 16.26 -46.31
C GLY A 361 2.07 15.73 -45.08
N VAL A 362 2.23 16.52 -44.01
CA VAL A 362 2.69 16.01 -42.72
C VAL A 362 1.62 15.10 -42.11
N ASP A 363 2.04 13.96 -41.56
CA ASP A 363 1.14 12.91 -41.08
C ASP A 363 0.63 13.18 -39.66
N ALA A 364 1.48 13.71 -38.79
CA ALA A 364 1.13 14.06 -37.43
C ALA A 364 1.97 15.23 -36.88
N ILE A 365 1.42 15.90 -35.87
CA ILE A 365 2.08 17.01 -35.17
C ILE A 365 2.52 16.54 -33.79
N ASN A 366 3.82 16.59 -33.53
CA ASN A 366 4.38 16.32 -32.21
C ASN A 366 4.21 17.57 -31.34
N ILE A 367 3.61 17.43 -30.17
CA ILE A 367 3.40 18.55 -29.25
C ILE A 367 4.11 18.22 -27.94
N PRO A 368 5.31 18.81 -27.73
CA PRO A 368 6.15 18.45 -26.61
C PRO A 368 5.63 19.08 -25.32
N ASP A 369 5.76 18.35 -24.23
CA ASP A 369 5.78 18.96 -22.91
C ASP A 369 7.12 19.68 -22.70
N SER A 370 7.11 20.93 -22.25
CA SER A 370 8.32 21.76 -22.24
C SER A 370 9.30 21.29 -21.16
N PRO A 371 10.50 20.79 -21.52
CA PRO A 371 11.48 20.37 -20.51
C PRO A 371 12.11 21.56 -19.79
N ARG A 372 11.97 22.77 -20.33
CA ARG A 372 12.47 24.02 -19.74
C ARG A 372 11.39 24.60 -18.83
N ALA A 373 11.78 25.06 -17.65
CA ALA A 373 10.92 25.67 -16.62
C ALA A 373 10.34 27.03 -17.08
N SER A 374 9.62 27.04 -18.20
CA SER A 374 8.92 28.19 -18.76
C SER A 374 7.44 27.84 -18.87
N ALA A 375 6.59 28.67 -18.26
CA ALA A 375 5.15 28.52 -18.36
C ALA A 375 4.70 28.64 -19.83
N ARG A 376 3.96 27.63 -20.31
CA ARG A 376 3.34 27.56 -21.63
C ARG A 376 1.93 27.02 -21.47
N MET A 377 1.11 27.17 -22.51
CA MET A 377 -0.17 26.49 -22.59
C MET A 377 0.00 24.98 -22.43
N SER A 378 -1.02 24.31 -21.87
CA SER A 378 -1.10 22.85 -21.84
C SER A 378 -0.92 22.28 -23.25
N ASN A 379 0.07 21.40 -23.41
CA ASN A 379 0.29 20.58 -24.60
C ASN A 379 -0.92 19.72 -24.94
N GLN A 380 -1.64 19.21 -23.94
CA GLN A 380 -2.90 18.48 -24.13
C GLN A 380 -4.00 19.37 -24.70
N ALA A 381 -4.16 20.59 -24.15
CA ALA A 381 -5.15 21.54 -24.67
C ALA A 381 -4.86 21.92 -26.13
N LEU A 382 -3.59 22.21 -26.48
CA LEU A 382 -3.21 22.48 -27.86
C LEU A 382 -3.43 21.26 -28.76
N SER A 383 -3.14 20.04 -28.28
CA SER A 383 -3.37 18.79 -29.03
C SER A 383 -4.84 18.59 -29.39
N LEU A 384 -5.75 18.93 -28.49
CA LEU A 384 -7.19 18.88 -28.75
C LEU A 384 -7.61 19.92 -29.79
N LEU A 385 -7.15 21.16 -29.66
CA LEU A 385 -7.47 22.23 -30.61
C LEU A 385 -6.95 21.93 -32.02
N VAL A 386 -5.72 21.42 -32.14
CA VAL A 386 -5.16 20.98 -33.41
C VAL A 386 -6.01 19.87 -34.03
N GLN A 387 -6.41 18.87 -33.26
CA GLN A 387 -7.26 17.78 -33.78
C GLN A 387 -8.66 18.24 -34.16
N GLN A 388 -9.29 19.11 -33.37
CA GLN A 388 -10.66 19.58 -33.61
C GLN A 388 -10.75 20.60 -34.75
N GLU A 389 -9.84 21.58 -34.79
CA GLU A 389 -9.91 22.69 -35.73
C GLU A 389 -9.14 22.45 -37.02
N VAL A 390 -8.05 21.69 -36.96
CA VAL A 390 -7.19 21.42 -38.13
C VAL A 390 -7.45 20.02 -38.67
N GLY A 391 -7.80 19.06 -37.82
CA GLY A 391 -8.08 17.68 -38.22
C GLY A 391 -6.84 16.93 -38.69
N ILE A 392 -5.67 17.28 -38.15
CA ILE A 392 -4.42 16.52 -38.24
C ILE A 392 -4.19 15.81 -36.90
N GLU A 393 -3.61 14.61 -36.93
CA GLU A 393 -3.35 13.84 -35.72
C GLU A 393 -2.28 14.53 -34.88
N ALA A 394 -2.49 14.59 -33.57
CA ALA A 394 -1.55 15.18 -32.63
C ALA A 394 -0.93 14.09 -31.75
N VAL A 395 0.40 14.05 -31.70
CA VAL A 395 1.17 13.17 -30.82
C VAL A 395 1.59 13.99 -29.60
N LEU A 396 0.83 13.82 -28.53
CA LEU A 396 1.10 14.44 -27.25
C LEU A 396 2.31 13.77 -26.59
N HIS A 397 3.35 14.54 -26.28
CA HIS A 397 4.39 14.04 -25.38
C HIS A 397 3.98 14.35 -23.95
N TYR A 398 3.96 13.33 -23.09
CA TYR A 398 3.72 13.50 -21.67
C TYR A 398 5.03 13.28 -20.92
N THR A 399 5.49 14.27 -20.14
CA THR A 399 6.64 14.04 -19.26
C THR A 399 6.16 13.59 -17.88
N CYS A 400 6.59 12.41 -17.44
CA CYS A 400 6.23 11.81 -16.15
C CYS A 400 6.99 12.46 -14.97
N ARG A 401 7.04 13.79 -14.90
CA ARG A 401 7.74 14.51 -13.83
C ARG A 401 7.01 14.40 -12.49
#